data_AF-A0AA35K2Z3-F1
#
_entry.id   AF-A0AA35K2Z3-F1
#
_cell.length_a   1.000
_cell.length_b   1.000
_cell.length_c   1.000
_cell.angle_alpha   90.00
_cell.angle_beta   90.00
_cell.angle_gamma   90.00
#
_symmetry.space_group_name_H-M   'P 1'
#
loop_
_entity.id
_entity.type
_entity.pdbx_description
1 polymer ?
#
loop_
_entity_poly.entity_id
_entity_poly.type
_entity_poly.pdbx_seq_one_letter_code
_entity_poly.pdbx_strand_id
1 'polypeptide(L)'
;MEKPSTPRQSQPEEDDDSQSSTGESPTALKKSCTENGTCSLCLSRQPTISDLLNDEDLLYMMRIKLDPAHPTVKNWRNFASKWGMTYDELCFLEQKPQSPTLEFLLRNSDRTVEQLIDLCKLYQRVDIEKMLLKWVEKEWPKRRHGTYQNNY
;
A
#
# COMPACT_ATOMS: atom_id res chain seq x y z
N MET A 1 -53.53 29.66 21.38
CA MET A 1 -54.21 29.30 20.12
C MET A 1 -53.64 27.98 19.65
N GLU A 2 -54.53 27.00 19.54
CA GLU A 2 -54.25 25.59 19.26
C GLU A 2 -53.88 25.34 17.79
N LYS A 3 -53.15 24.23 17.57
CA LYS A 3 -52.91 23.63 16.24
C LYS A 3 -54.21 23.05 15.67
N PRO A 4 -54.21 22.69 14.38
CA PRO A 4 -54.66 21.33 14.09
C PRO A 4 -53.68 20.54 13.22
N SER A 5 -53.61 19.27 13.59
CA SER A 5 -52.93 18.15 12.95
C SER A 5 -53.65 17.70 11.67
N THR A 6 -52.92 17.05 10.77
CA THR A 6 -53.47 16.21 9.69
C THR A 6 -52.87 14.79 9.75
N PRO A 7 -53.59 13.77 9.25
CA PRO A 7 -53.68 12.47 9.91
C PRO A 7 -52.83 11.36 9.27
N ARG A 8 -52.76 10.25 10.01
CA ARG A 8 -52.12 8.96 9.76
C ARG A 8 -53.01 8.04 8.90
N GLN A 9 -52.40 6.94 8.41
CA GLN A 9 -52.96 5.67 7.88
C GLN A 9 -53.03 5.61 6.34
N SER A 10 -52.66 4.54 5.61
CA SER A 10 -52.48 3.10 5.92
C SER A 10 -51.63 2.41 4.84
N GLN A 11 -50.93 1.30 5.16
CA GLN A 11 -50.60 0.21 4.22
C GLN A 11 -51.85 -0.66 3.94
N PRO A 12 -51.87 -1.45 2.84
CA PRO A 12 -51.55 -2.92 2.89
C PRO A 12 -50.69 -3.37 1.66
N GLU A 13 -49.77 -4.36 1.67
CA GLU A 13 -49.87 -5.83 1.92
C GLU A 13 -50.83 -6.52 0.90
N GLU A 14 -50.57 -7.58 0.14
CA GLU A 14 -49.61 -8.72 0.10
C GLU A 14 -49.49 -9.25 -1.36
N ASP A 15 -48.43 -10.00 -1.72
CA ASP A 15 -48.45 -11.46 -2.12
C ASP A 15 -48.02 -11.55 -3.61
N ASP A 16 -47.32 -12.51 -4.19
CA ASP A 16 -46.85 -13.84 -3.79
C ASP A 16 -45.81 -14.32 -4.82
N ASP A 17 -44.95 -15.22 -4.34
CA ASP A 17 -44.31 -16.35 -5.01
C ASP A 17 -43.24 -16.26 -6.13
N SER A 18 -42.25 -17.13 -5.87
CA SER A 18 -41.50 -17.96 -6.81
C SER A 18 -40.06 -17.60 -7.22
N GLN A 19 -39.16 -18.02 -6.31
CA GLN A 19 -38.12 -19.05 -6.51
C GLN A 19 -36.76 -18.73 -7.18
N SER A 20 -35.74 -18.93 -6.33
CA SER A 20 -34.45 -19.63 -6.57
C SER A 20 -33.28 -18.86 -7.21
N SER A 21 -32.22 -18.68 -6.42
CA SER A 21 -30.93 -19.36 -6.64
C SER A 21 -29.98 -19.03 -5.49
N THR A 22 -29.77 -20.03 -4.65
CA THR A 22 -28.46 -20.50 -4.17
C THR A 22 -27.30 -19.49 -4.22
N GLY A 23 -26.78 -19.18 -3.03
CA GLY A 23 -25.36 -19.41 -2.75
C GLY A 23 -24.41 -18.23 -2.96
N GLU A 24 -23.82 -17.84 -1.82
CA GLU A 24 -22.44 -17.33 -1.70
C GLU A 24 -22.21 -15.86 -2.07
N SER A 25 -22.46 -15.02 -1.08
CA SER A 25 -21.78 -13.73 -0.90
C SER A 25 -20.26 -13.93 -1.03
N PRO A 26 -19.54 -13.21 -1.92
CA PRO A 26 -18.10 -13.34 -2.05
C PRO A 26 -17.42 -12.49 -0.97
N THR A 27 -17.64 -12.84 0.30
CA THR A 27 -16.64 -12.56 1.35
C THR A 27 -15.52 -13.57 1.17
N ALA A 28 -14.79 -13.44 0.07
CA ALA A 28 -13.61 -14.24 -0.24
C ALA A 28 -12.50 -13.86 0.76
N LEU A 29 -12.53 -14.54 1.91
CA LEU A 29 -11.38 -15.13 2.57
C LEU A 29 -10.13 -14.23 2.62
N LYS A 30 -10.14 -13.23 3.49
CA LYS A 30 -8.90 -12.77 4.14
C LYS A 30 -8.44 -13.85 5.13
N LYS A 31 -7.95 -14.99 4.61
CA LYS A 31 -7.19 -15.95 5.42
C LYS A 31 -5.81 -15.32 5.64
N SER A 32 -5.66 -14.61 6.76
CA SER A 32 -4.34 -14.17 7.23
C SER A 32 -3.47 -15.42 7.38
N CYS A 33 -2.38 -15.49 6.62
CA CYS A 33 -1.45 -16.60 6.71
C CYS A 33 -0.72 -16.45 8.05
N THR A 34 -0.86 -17.40 8.97
CA THR A 34 -0.11 -17.40 10.23
C THR A 34 1.37 -17.69 9.95
N GLU A 35 2.23 -17.06 10.76
CA GLU A 35 3.66 -16.82 10.48
C GLU A 35 4.55 -18.06 10.39
N ASN A 36 4.01 -19.27 10.51
CA ASN A 36 4.77 -20.54 10.45
C ASN A 36 4.17 -21.58 9.50
N GLY A 37 3.17 -21.23 8.67
CA GLY A 37 2.54 -22.14 7.71
C GLY A 37 3.16 -22.01 6.32
N THR A 38 3.65 -23.11 5.75
CA THR A 38 4.13 -23.18 4.36
C THR A 38 2.96 -23.04 3.38
N CYS A 39 2.47 -21.82 3.18
CA CYS A 39 1.42 -21.53 2.21
C CYS A 39 2.04 -21.34 0.81
N SER A 40 1.64 -22.16 -0.17
CA SER A 40 2.12 -22.02 -1.56
C SER A 40 1.87 -20.62 -2.14
N LEU A 41 0.78 -19.97 -1.73
CA LEU A 41 0.45 -18.59 -2.13
C LEU A 41 1.34 -17.55 -1.42
N CYS A 42 1.77 -17.79 -0.18
CA CYS A 42 2.69 -16.87 0.51
C CYS A 42 4.11 -16.99 -0.05
N LEU A 43 4.51 -18.18 -0.49
CA LEU A 43 5.79 -18.44 -1.16
C LEU A 43 5.92 -17.75 -2.53
N SER A 44 4.81 -17.39 -3.17
CA SER A 44 4.76 -16.77 -4.50
C SER A 44 4.32 -15.30 -4.50
N ARG A 45 3.92 -14.74 -3.35
CA ARG A 45 3.52 -13.33 -3.25
C ARG A 45 4.64 -12.38 -3.75
N GLN A 46 4.28 -11.29 -4.41
CA GLN A 46 5.24 -10.22 -4.71
C GLN A 46 5.60 -9.42 -3.44
N PRO A 47 6.84 -8.90 -3.29
CA PRO A 47 7.14 -7.98 -2.20
C PRO A 47 6.32 -6.70 -2.32
N THR A 48 5.81 -6.24 -1.19
CA THR A 48 5.11 -4.96 -1.05
C THR A 48 6.05 -3.89 -0.51
N ILE A 49 5.63 -2.62 -0.57
CA ILE A 49 6.38 -1.53 0.06
C ILE A 49 6.48 -1.76 1.56
N SER A 50 5.46 -2.33 2.22
CA SER A 50 5.56 -2.72 3.63
C SER A 50 6.70 -3.71 3.90
N ASP A 51 6.94 -4.68 2.99
CA ASP A 51 8.03 -5.64 3.14
C ASP A 51 9.41 -4.96 2.99
N LEU A 52 9.49 -3.99 2.08
CA LEU A 52 10.68 -3.15 1.88
C LEU A 52 10.96 -2.28 3.12
N LEU A 53 9.92 -1.75 3.76
CA LEU A 53 10.05 -0.91 4.95
C LEU A 53 10.63 -1.66 6.16
N ASN A 54 10.57 -3.00 6.17
CA ASN A 54 11.23 -3.84 7.16
C ASN A 54 12.74 -4.04 6.90
N ASP A 55 13.29 -3.36 5.89
CA ASP A 55 14.73 -3.33 5.57
C ASP A 55 15.29 -1.94 5.88
N GLU A 56 15.85 -1.76 7.08
CA GLU A 56 16.33 -0.47 7.56
C GLU A 56 17.45 0.12 6.68
N ASP A 57 18.36 -0.71 6.17
CA ASP A 57 19.46 -0.25 5.30
C ASP A 57 18.93 0.22 3.94
N LEU A 58 18.00 -0.52 3.35
CA LEU A 58 17.36 -0.13 2.11
C LEU A 58 16.52 1.15 2.29
N LEU A 59 15.75 1.24 3.37
CA LEU A 59 14.98 2.43 3.72
C LEU A 59 15.90 3.64 3.93
N TYR A 60 17.01 3.47 4.65
CA TYR A 60 18.00 4.52 4.83
C TYR A 60 18.56 5.03 3.49
N MET A 61 18.91 4.11 2.59
CA MET A 61 19.41 4.47 1.26
C MET A 61 18.35 5.18 0.40
N MET A 62 17.08 4.73 0.49
CA MET A 62 15.95 5.40 -0.17
C MET A 62 15.82 6.85 0.31
N ARG A 63 15.90 7.09 1.63
CA ARG A 63 15.81 8.42 2.23
C ARG A 63 16.93 9.34 1.74
N ILE A 64 18.18 8.87 1.75
CA ILE A 64 19.32 9.64 1.20
C ILE A 64 19.07 10.06 -0.25
N LYS A 65 18.52 9.16 -1.06
CA LYS A 65 18.34 9.35 -2.51
C LYS A 65 17.11 10.15 -2.91
N LEU A 66 16.11 10.22 -2.04
CA LEU A 66 14.80 10.81 -2.35
C LEU A 66 14.45 12.02 -1.50
N ASP A 67 14.93 12.15 -0.26
CA ASP A 67 14.62 13.31 0.60
C ASP A 67 15.17 14.64 0.05
N PRO A 68 16.40 14.72 -0.50
CA PRO A 68 16.92 15.99 -0.98
C PRO A 68 16.09 16.60 -2.12
N ALA A 69 15.71 17.87 -1.96
CA ALA A 69 15.09 18.67 -3.00
C ALA A 69 16.18 19.30 -3.88
N HIS A 70 16.57 18.59 -4.96
CA HIS A 70 17.49 19.12 -5.96
C HIS A 70 16.74 19.45 -7.26
N PRO A 71 16.86 20.65 -7.83
CA PRO A 71 16.03 21.11 -8.96
C PRO A 71 16.02 20.19 -10.20
N THR A 72 17.11 19.46 -10.44
CA THR A 72 17.29 18.57 -11.60
C THR A 72 17.05 17.10 -11.30
N VAL A 73 16.86 16.72 -10.03
CA VAL A 73 16.69 15.31 -9.63
C VAL A 73 15.24 15.07 -9.26
N LYS A 74 14.63 14.05 -9.87
CA LYS A 74 13.27 13.63 -9.50
C LYS A 74 13.29 12.97 -8.13
N ASN A 75 12.51 13.49 -7.19
CA ASN A 75 12.59 13.12 -5.77
C ASN A 75 11.25 12.55 -5.26
N TRP A 76 11.13 12.37 -3.93
CA TRP A 76 9.91 11.86 -3.31
C TRP A 76 8.64 12.62 -3.73
N ARG A 77 8.74 13.94 -3.94
CA ARG A 77 7.61 14.81 -4.29
C ARG A 77 7.05 14.47 -5.67
N ASN A 78 7.92 14.17 -6.63
CA ASN A 78 7.49 13.71 -7.96
C ASN A 78 6.75 12.37 -7.88
N PHE A 79 7.27 11.46 -7.05
CA PHE A 79 6.70 10.13 -6.89
C PHE A 79 5.33 10.20 -6.20
N ALA A 80 5.26 10.93 -5.10
CA ALA A 80 4.04 11.19 -4.35
C ALA A 80 2.95 11.85 -5.20
N SER A 81 3.31 12.90 -5.96
CA SER A 81 2.39 13.57 -6.88
C SER A 81 1.87 12.62 -7.95
N LYS A 82 2.73 11.77 -8.54
CA LYS A 82 2.32 10.79 -9.55
C LYS A 82 1.35 9.74 -9.00
N TRP A 83 1.46 9.41 -7.71
CA TRP A 83 0.56 8.50 -7.02
C TRP A 83 -0.62 9.20 -6.35
N GLY A 84 -0.87 10.47 -6.69
CA GLY A 84 -2.13 11.15 -6.38
C GLY A 84 -2.12 11.98 -5.09
N MET A 85 -0.97 12.18 -4.44
CA MET A 85 -0.88 13.13 -3.33
C MET A 85 -1.10 14.56 -3.84
N THR A 86 -2.01 15.28 -3.18
CA THR A 86 -2.35 16.67 -3.51
C THR A 86 -1.22 17.63 -3.16
N TYR A 87 -1.23 18.83 -3.74
CA TYR A 87 -0.24 19.86 -3.43
C TYR A 87 -0.15 20.17 -1.93
N ASP A 88 -1.30 20.31 -1.27
CA ASP A 88 -1.38 20.62 0.16
C ASP A 88 -0.79 19.49 1.01
N GLU A 89 -1.03 18.23 0.65
CA GLU A 89 -0.41 17.10 1.33
C GLU A 89 1.11 17.04 1.14
N LEU A 90 1.62 17.40 -0.04
CA LEU A 90 3.06 17.50 -0.29
C LEU A 90 3.68 18.58 0.60
N CYS A 91 3.10 19.79 0.61
CA CYS A 91 3.58 20.88 1.46
C CYS A 91 3.49 20.53 2.95
N PHE A 92 2.46 19.81 3.37
CA PHE A 92 2.35 19.33 4.75
C PHE A 92 3.47 18.37 5.14
N LEU A 93 3.90 17.46 4.25
CA LEU A 93 5.04 16.59 4.51
C LEU A 93 6.37 17.34 4.55
N GLU A 94 6.55 18.38 3.72
CA GLU A 94 7.76 19.23 3.72
C GLU A 94 7.98 19.97 5.05
N GLN A 95 6.90 20.29 5.77
CA GLN A 95 6.94 21.01 7.04
C GLN A 95 7.23 20.10 8.25
N LYS A 96 7.13 18.78 8.08
CA LYS A 96 7.34 17.83 9.16
C LYS A 96 8.83 17.58 9.42
N PRO A 97 9.22 17.28 10.67
CA PRO A 97 10.58 16.86 10.98
C PRO A 97 10.89 15.42 10.51
N GLN A 98 9.86 14.62 10.18
CA GLN A 98 10.03 13.27 9.65
C GLN A 98 10.46 13.29 8.17
N SER A 99 11.13 12.22 7.74
CA SER A 99 11.48 12.04 6.33
C SER A 99 10.22 11.98 5.46
N PRO A 100 10.06 12.86 4.45
CA PRO A 100 8.92 12.81 3.56
C PRO A 100 8.93 11.57 2.66
N THR A 101 10.11 10.98 2.37
CA THR A 101 10.21 9.69 1.68
C THR A 101 9.58 8.57 2.51
N LEU A 102 9.85 8.53 3.82
CA LEU A 102 9.27 7.51 4.71
C LEU A 102 7.74 7.62 4.73
N GLU A 103 7.20 8.83 4.93
CA GLU A 103 5.75 9.07 4.93
C GLU A 103 5.10 8.70 3.60
N PHE A 104 5.73 9.03 2.47
CA PHE A 104 5.28 8.63 1.14
C PHE A 104 5.21 7.10 0.99
N LEU A 105 6.24 6.37 1.43
CA LEU A 105 6.28 4.92 1.35
C LEU A 105 5.23 4.28 2.29
N LEU A 106 5.07 4.79 3.51
CA LEU A 106 4.08 4.30 4.47
C LEU A 106 2.65 4.41 3.93
N ARG A 107 2.30 5.56 3.32
CA ARG A 107 0.99 5.78 2.69
C ARG A 107 0.70 4.85 1.51
N ASN A 108 1.74 4.26 0.92
CA ASN A 108 1.65 3.35 -0.21
C ASN A 108 2.11 1.93 0.15
N SER A 109 2.12 1.57 1.43
CA SER A 109 2.65 0.31 1.96
C SER A 109 2.05 -0.94 1.30
N ASP A 110 0.79 -0.88 0.90
CA ASP A 110 0.08 -1.98 0.20
C ASP A 110 0.49 -2.16 -1.27
N ARG A 111 1.13 -1.17 -1.89
CA ARG A 111 1.60 -1.28 -3.28
C ARG A 111 2.74 -2.29 -3.39
N THR A 112 2.90 -2.90 -4.56
CA THR A 112 4.02 -3.81 -4.81
C THR A 112 5.31 -3.03 -5.05
N VAL A 113 6.46 -3.64 -4.74
CA VAL A 113 7.78 -3.06 -5.09
C VAL A 113 7.94 -2.95 -6.60
N GLU A 114 7.29 -3.82 -7.39
CA GLU A 114 7.23 -3.71 -8.86
C GLU A 114 6.62 -2.37 -9.30
N GLN A 115 5.51 -1.95 -8.69
CA GLN A 115 4.90 -0.66 -8.99
C GLN A 115 5.82 0.53 -8.63
N LEU A 116 6.59 0.42 -7.55
CA LEU A 116 7.60 1.41 -7.18
C LEU A 116 8.76 1.43 -8.18
N ILE A 117 9.19 0.27 -8.69
CA ILE A 117 10.20 0.14 -9.74
C ILE A 117 9.73 0.82 -11.03
N ASP A 118 8.49 0.61 -11.44
CA ASP A 118 7.93 1.25 -12.63
C ASP A 118 7.85 2.77 -12.49
N LEU A 119 7.59 3.26 -11.27
CA LEU A 119 7.68 4.68 -10.98
C LEU A 119 9.11 5.22 -11.10
N CYS A 120 10.12 4.44 -10.67
CA CYS A 120 11.52 4.79 -10.86
C CYS A 120 11.87 4.87 -12.35
N LYS A 121 11.42 3.91 -13.17
CA LYS A 121 11.61 3.91 -14.64
C LYS A 121 10.97 5.14 -15.28
N LEU A 122 9.73 5.47 -14.91
CA LEU A 122 9.01 6.63 -15.43
C LEU A 122 9.80 7.93 -15.22
N TYR A 123 10.41 8.09 -14.05
CA TYR A 123 11.22 9.25 -13.69
C TYR A 123 12.71 9.10 -13.99
N GLN A 124 13.09 8.01 -14.67
CA GLN A 124 14.48 7.69 -15.02
C GLN A 124 15.42 7.68 -13.80
N ARG A 125 14.91 7.29 -12.62
CA ARG A 125 15.70 7.09 -11.38
C ARG A 125 16.35 5.71 -11.37
N VAL A 126 17.27 5.52 -12.32
CA VAL A 126 18.01 4.26 -12.53
C VAL A 126 18.79 3.84 -11.29
N ASP A 127 19.26 4.80 -10.48
CA ASP A 127 19.99 4.54 -9.25
C ASP A 127 19.14 3.86 -8.17
N ILE A 128 17.87 4.24 -8.07
CA ILE A 128 16.90 3.61 -7.16
C ILE A 128 16.36 2.31 -7.77
N GLU A 129 16.05 2.32 -9.07
CA GLU A 129 15.60 1.13 -9.78
C GLU A 129 16.55 -0.06 -9.59
N LYS A 130 17.85 0.14 -9.85
CA LYS A 130 18.87 -0.91 -9.68
C LYS A 130 18.96 -1.42 -8.24
N MET A 131 18.80 -0.52 -7.27
CA MET A 131 18.81 -0.86 -5.86
C MET A 131 17.61 -1.73 -5.48
N LEU A 132 16.41 -1.36 -5.94
CA LEU A 132 15.18 -2.11 -5.71
C LEU A 132 15.23 -3.49 -6.39
N LEU A 133 15.65 -3.55 -7.66
CA LEU A 133 15.81 -4.82 -8.39
C LEU A 133 16.78 -5.76 -7.67
N LYS A 134 17.95 -5.25 -7.26
CA LYS A 134 18.93 -6.03 -6.49
C LYS A 134 18.32 -6.57 -5.20
N TRP A 135 17.54 -5.76 -4.48
CA TRP A 135 16.89 -6.20 -3.25
C TRP A 135 15.85 -7.30 -3.50
N VAL A 136 15.00 -7.13 -4.53
CA VAL A 136 13.98 -8.13 -4.91
C VAL A 136 14.64 -9.46 -5.31
N GLU A 137 15.76 -9.42 -6.03
CA GLU A 137 16.45 -10.62 -6.50
C GLU A 137 17.27 -11.32 -5.39
N LYS A 138 17.93 -10.55 -4.52
CA LYS A 138 18.95 -11.09 -3.60
C LYS A 138 18.52 -11.15 -2.15
N GLU A 139 17.82 -10.13 -1.65
CA GLU A 139 17.52 -10.01 -0.22
C GLU A 139 16.12 -10.51 0.12
N TRP A 140 15.14 -10.25 -0.75
CA TRP A 140 13.77 -10.69 -0.54
C TRP A 140 13.60 -12.22 -0.42
N PRO A 141 14.24 -13.07 -1.25
CA PRO A 141 14.11 -14.52 -1.12
C PRO A 141 14.69 -15.06 0.19
N LYS A 142 15.77 -14.45 0.71
CA LYS A 142 16.37 -14.85 1.99
C LYS A 142 15.43 -14.64 3.18
N ARG A 143 14.61 -13.58 3.12
CA ARG A 143 13.59 -13.27 4.13
C ARG A 143 12.45 -14.30 4.13
N ARG A 144 12.17 -14.94 2.99
CA ARG A 144 11.15 -16.01 2.85
C ARG A 144 11.61 -17.36 3.36
N HIS A 145 12.90 -17.65 3.27
CA HIS A 145 13.47 -18.94 3.67
C HIS A 145 13.90 -19.01 5.13
N GLY A 146 13.58 -17.99 5.95
CA GLY A 146 13.84 -18.00 7.39
C GLY A 146 15.32 -18.04 7.76
N THR A 147 16.23 -17.78 6.82
CA THR A 147 17.68 -17.88 7.07
C THR A 147 18.26 -16.62 7.74
N TYR A 148 17.45 -15.64 8.13
CA TYR A 148 17.87 -14.60 9.06
C TYR A 148 17.89 -15.19 10.48
N GLN A 149 18.87 -16.05 10.74
CA GLN A 149 19.31 -16.28 12.11
C GLN A 149 20.04 -15.00 12.53
N ASN A 150 19.40 -14.25 13.42
CA ASN A 150 20.04 -13.19 14.19
C ASN A 150 21.18 -13.83 14.99
N ASN A 151 22.40 -13.79 14.45
CA ASN A 151 23.60 -14.01 15.24
C ASN A 151 23.88 -12.72 16.00
N TYR A 152 23.32 -12.61 17.20
CA TYR A 152 23.82 -11.74 18.27
C TYR A 152 24.70 -12.56 19.20
#